data_AF-A0AA42ZTI6-F1
#
_entry.id   AF-A0AA42ZTI6-F1
#
_cell.length_a   1.000
_cell.length_b   1.000
_cell.length_c   1.000
_cell.angle_alpha   90.00
_cell.angle_beta   90.00
_cell.angle_gamma   90.00
#
_symmetry.space_group_name_H-M   'P 1'
#
loop_
_entity.id
_entity.type
_entity.pdbx_description
1 polymer ?
#
loop_
_entity_poly.entity_id
_entity_poly.type
_entity_poly.pdbx_seq_one_letter_code
_entity_poly.pdbx_strand_id
1 'polypeptide(L)'
;MRLLIIMIVTLAVSACTTIPEEIQGTYQEISPARVEPGVFGSEVRWGGVILSSKISDNTTCFEVLSRNLDKYLRPKLEDSTLGRFIACKPGFHDPLVFTKGRELTVTGSLRAIETRKVDDFDYRYPVLAVDDLVLWQKRRVVMRYRGYSDPFYGPWGWRGGYWGGWGGWGGYPYYYRHPFPRYTTGYAEPVTLLPNPAIVEPSED
;
A
#
# COMPACT_ATOMS: atom_id res chain seq x y z
N MET A 1 40.39 19.41 -6.46
CA MET A 1 39.20 20.21 -6.07
C MET A 1 37.89 19.67 -6.65
N ARG A 2 37.78 19.37 -7.95
CA ARG A 2 36.55 18.79 -8.57
C ARG A 2 36.09 17.44 -7.98
N LEU A 3 37.02 16.53 -7.69
CA LEU A 3 36.71 15.22 -7.07
C LEU A 3 36.16 15.34 -5.63
N LEU A 4 36.58 16.38 -4.90
CA LEU A 4 36.15 16.64 -3.52
C LEU A 4 34.71 17.17 -3.48
N ILE A 5 34.34 17.97 -4.48
CA ILE A 5 32.96 18.45 -4.67
C ILE A 5 32.03 17.29 -5.06
N ILE A 6 32.47 16.38 -5.92
CA ILE A 6 31.67 15.20 -6.31
C ILE A 6 31.42 14.29 -5.10
N MET A 7 32.43 14.09 -4.24
CA MET A 7 32.29 13.28 -3.02
C MET A 7 31.34 13.89 -1.99
N ILE A 8 31.36 15.22 -1.83
CA ILE A 8 30.45 15.97 -0.94
C ILE A 8 29.02 15.93 -1.49
N VAL A 9 28.84 16.07 -2.82
CA VAL A 9 27.54 15.99 -3.46
C VAL A 9 26.95 14.58 -3.38
N THR A 10 27.76 13.52 -3.55
CA THR A 10 27.24 12.13 -3.40
C THR A 10 26.88 11.80 -1.95
N LEU A 11 27.55 12.39 -0.95
CA LEU A 11 27.17 12.23 0.46
C LEU A 11 25.82 12.89 0.77
N ALA A 12 25.53 14.03 0.13
CA ALA A 12 24.32 14.81 0.36
C ALA A 12 23.02 14.19 -0.22
N VAL A 13 23.11 13.19 -1.11
CA VAL A 13 21.92 12.54 -1.72
C VAL A 13 21.45 11.32 -0.91
N SER A 14 22.07 11.03 0.24
CA SER A 14 21.80 9.81 1.02
C SER A 14 20.74 9.97 2.13
N ALA A 15 19.67 10.76 1.96
CA ALA A 15 18.65 10.84 3.01
C ALA A 15 17.26 11.25 2.52
N CYS A 16 16.55 10.31 1.88
CA CYS A 16 15.08 10.29 1.96
C CYS A 16 14.64 8.83 1.97
N THR A 17 14.71 8.21 3.14
CA THR A 17 13.95 6.99 3.40
C THR A 17 12.56 7.40 3.89
N THR A 18 11.52 6.97 3.18
CA THR A 18 10.10 7.31 3.45
C THR A 18 9.50 6.47 4.58
N ILE A 19 10.34 5.91 5.46
CA ILE A 19 9.90 5.03 6.55
C ILE A 19 9.57 5.90 7.78
N PRO A 20 8.39 5.75 8.40
CA PRO A 20 8.05 6.48 9.62
C PRO A 20 9.06 6.23 10.73
N GLU A 21 9.52 7.29 11.42
CA GLU A 21 10.58 7.23 12.44
C GLU A 21 10.22 6.29 13.59
N GLU A 22 8.93 6.19 13.90
CA GLU A 22 8.37 5.43 15.02
C GLU A 22 8.57 3.91 14.90
N ILE A 23 8.77 3.41 13.68
CA ILE A 23 8.96 1.97 13.43
C ILE A 23 10.35 1.64 12.90
N GLN A 24 11.28 2.61 12.85
CA GLN A 24 12.66 2.38 12.44
C GLN A 24 13.44 1.60 13.52
N GLY A 25 14.49 0.87 13.11
CA GLY A 25 15.35 0.11 14.03
C GLY A 25 15.57 -1.35 13.62
N THR A 26 16.32 -2.06 14.45
CA THR A 26 16.64 -3.48 14.27
C THR A 26 15.79 -4.30 15.23
N TYR A 27 15.00 -5.22 14.68
CA TYR A 27 14.07 -6.06 15.43
C TYR A 27 14.33 -7.53 15.11
N GLN A 28 13.94 -8.43 16.00
CA GLN A 28 14.07 -9.85 15.75
C GLN A 28 13.05 -10.32 14.71
N GLU A 29 13.49 -11.13 13.74
CA GLU A 29 12.63 -11.72 12.72
C GLU A 29 11.92 -12.98 13.25
N ILE A 30 10.98 -12.76 14.17
CA ILE A 30 10.15 -13.83 14.73
C ILE A 30 8.79 -13.81 14.03
N SER A 31 8.35 -14.95 13.53
CA SER A 31 7.02 -15.09 12.93
C SER A 31 5.94 -15.28 14.02
N PRO A 32 4.80 -14.57 13.96
CA PRO A 32 3.71 -14.73 14.94
C PRO A 32 3.24 -16.17 15.13
N ALA A 33 3.16 -16.96 14.06
CA ALA A 33 2.74 -18.37 14.12
C ALA A 33 3.72 -19.30 14.87
N ARG A 34 4.95 -18.85 15.14
CA ARG A 34 6.03 -19.65 15.75
C ARG A 34 6.50 -19.10 17.10
N VAL A 35 5.73 -18.21 17.71
CA VAL A 35 6.07 -17.65 19.02
C VAL A 35 5.93 -18.72 20.09
N GLU A 36 6.96 -18.85 20.91
CA GLU A 36 7.00 -19.74 22.07
C GLU A 36 7.43 -18.94 23.31
N PRO A 37 7.15 -19.41 24.54
CA PRO A 37 7.44 -18.66 25.75
C PRO A 37 8.91 -18.24 25.95
N GLY A 38 9.85 -18.98 25.36
CA GLY A 38 11.29 -18.67 25.44
C GLY A 38 11.72 -17.37 24.75
N VAL A 39 10.87 -16.78 23.89
CA VAL A 39 11.18 -15.53 23.19
C VAL A 39 10.45 -14.31 23.78
N PHE A 40 9.77 -14.46 24.92
CA PHE A 40 9.15 -13.32 25.61
C PHE A 40 10.19 -12.27 26.01
N GLY A 41 9.80 -11.00 25.92
CA GLY A 41 10.67 -9.83 26.05
C GLY A 41 11.44 -9.47 24.78
N SER A 42 11.37 -10.28 23.72
CA SER A 42 12.00 -9.94 22.45
C SER A 42 11.25 -8.82 21.74
N GLU A 43 12.01 -7.84 21.26
CA GLU A 43 11.53 -6.76 20.40
C GLU A 43 11.29 -7.25 18.98
N VAL A 44 10.07 -7.08 18.49
CA VAL A 44 9.65 -7.50 17.15
C VAL A 44 8.95 -6.37 16.41
N ARG A 45 8.98 -6.44 15.08
CA ARG A 45 8.21 -5.57 14.19
C ARG A 45 7.27 -6.41 13.37
N TRP A 46 5.98 -6.21 13.55
CA TRP A 46 4.95 -6.92 12.81
C TRP A 46 3.98 -5.95 12.16
N GLY A 47 3.36 -6.37 11.07
CA GLY A 47 2.24 -5.65 10.52
C GLY A 47 1.27 -6.57 9.84
N GLY A 48 0.13 -6.01 9.48
CA GLY A 48 -0.97 -6.79 8.95
C GLY A 48 -2.24 -5.97 8.80
N VAL A 49 -3.35 -6.70 8.73
CA VAL A 49 -4.68 -6.13 8.57
C VAL A 49 -5.48 -6.33 9.85
N ILE A 50 -6.15 -5.28 10.32
CA ILE A 50 -7.02 -5.33 11.50
C ILE A 50 -8.21 -6.25 11.22
N LEU A 51 -8.39 -7.26 12.05
CA LEU A 51 -9.57 -8.13 12.08
C LEU A 51 -10.62 -7.56 13.03
N SER A 52 -10.20 -7.13 14.21
CA SER A 52 -11.05 -6.52 15.24
C SER A 52 -10.25 -5.58 16.15
N SER A 53 -10.92 -4.63 16.79
CA SER A 53 -10.35 -3.72 17.77
C SER A 53 -11.26 -3.68 19.00
N LYS A 54 -10.67 -3.78 20.19
CA LYS A 54 -11.40 -3.72 21.47
C LYS A 54 -10.65 -2.88 22.48
N ILE A 55 -11.40 -2.19 23.33
CA ILE A 55 -10.85 -1.45 24.47
C ILE A 55 -11.14 -2.25 25.73
N SER A 56 -10.13 -2.45 26.57
CA SER A 56 -10.24 -3.07 27.89
C SER A 56 -9.28 -2.36 28.84
N ASP A 57 -9.74 -1.97 30.02
CA ASP A 57 -8.87 -1.46 31.10
C ASP A 57 -7.90 -0.36 30.65
N ASN A 58 -8.42 0.64 29.94
CA ASN A 58 -7.64 1.75 29.37
C ASN A 58 -6.52 1.32 28.40
N THR A 59 -6.65 0.14 27.80
CA THR A 59 -5.75 -0.42 26.80
C THR A 59 -6.56 -0.77 25.56
N THR A 60 -6.08 -0.34 24.39
CA THR A 60 -6.70 -0.76 23.13
C THR A 60 -5.93 -1.94 22.56
N CYS A 61 -6.63 -3.05 22.34
CA CYS A 61 -6.07 -4.27 21.77
C CYS A 61 -6.65 -4.51 20.38
N PHE A 62 -5.76 -4.75 19.42
CA PHE A 62 -6.07 -5.04 18.02
C PHE A 62 -5.80 -6.51 17.75
N GLU A 63 -6.78 -7.22 17.19
CA GLU A 63 -6.53 -8.51 16.56
C GLU A 63 -6.09 -8.27 15.12
N VAL A 64 -4.91 -8.77 14.77
CA VAL A 64 -4.28 -8.48 13.49
C VAL A 64 -3.95 -9.78 12.76
N LEU A 65 -4.33 -9.85 11.49
CA LEU A 65 -3.86 -10.88 10.57
C LEU A 65 -2.51 -10.46 10.02
N SER A 66 -1.45 -11.15 10.43
CA SER A 66 -0.08 -10.79 10.06
C SER A 66 0.21 -11.04 8.58
N ARG A 67 0.91 -10.09 7.96
CA ARG A 67 1.39 -10.12 6.58
C ARG A 67 2.88 -9.78 6.56
N ASN A 68 3.57 -10.21 5.50
CA ASN A 68 4.92 -9.72 5.25
C ASN A 68 4.90 -8.21 5.03
N LEU A 69 5.95 -7.52 5.49
CA LEU A 69 6.13 -6.10 5.26
C LEU A 69 6.87 -5.87 3.94
N ASP A 70 6.56 -4.76 3.27
CA ASP A 70 7.31 -4.28 2.11
C ASP A 70 8.53 -3.43 2.53
N LYS A 71 9.24 -2.88 1.55
CA LYS A 71 10.42 -2.03 1.79
C LYS A 71 10.12 -0.72 2.53
N TYR A 72 8.85 -0.34 2.64
CA TYR A 72 8.38 0.82 3.40
C TYR A 72 7.81 0.40 4.77
N LEU A 73 8.00 -0.85 5.17
CA LEU A 73 7.42 -1.45 6.38
C LEU A 73 5.88 -1.47 6.38
N ARG A 74 5.25 -1.37 5.21
CA ARG A 74 3.80 -1.48 5.05
C ARG A 74 3.40 -2.93 4.78
N PRO A 75 2.30 -3.44 5.34
CA PRO A 75 1.82 -4.80 5.06
C PRO A 75 1.58 -5.01 3.56
N LYS A 76 2.12 -6.09 2.99
CA LYS A 76 1.90 -6.47 1.58
C LYS A 76 0.46 -6.90 1.33
N LEU A 77 -0.05 -6.60 0.13
CA LEU A 77 -1.30 -7.15 -0.39
C LEU A 77 -1.01 -8.53 -0.99
N GLU A 78 -0.95 -9.53 -0.14
CA GLU A 78 -0.74 -10.93 -0.51
C GLU A 78 -1.70 -11.81 0.28
N ASP A 79 -1.97 -13.00 -0.22
CA ASP A 79 -2.85 -13.96 0.45
C ASP A 79 -2.13 -14.76 1.55
N SER A 80 -0.80 -14.80 1.52
CA SER A 80 0.02 -15.43 2.58
C SER A 80 -0.12 -14.72 3.91
N THR A 81 -0.27 -15.49 4.98
CA THR A 81 -0.33 -15.01 6.36
C THR A 81 0.76 -15.65 7.20
N LEU A 82 1.31 -14.87 8.13
CA LEU A 82 2.29 -15.36 9.11
C LEU A 82 1.63 -15.73 10.45
N GLY A 83 0.29 -15.87 10.47
CA GLY A 83 -0.52 -16.10 11.66
C GLY A 83 -1.31 -14.86 12.11
N ARG A 84 -1.98 -14.98 13.26
CA ARG A 84 -2.68 -13.87 13.92
C ARG A 84 -1.98 -13.52 15.22
N PHE A 85 -2.04 -12.25 15.59
CA PHE A 85 -1.52 -11.79 16.88
C PHE A 85 -2.46 -10.73 17.48
N ILE A 86 -2.29 -10.49 18.77
CA ILE A 86 -2.96 -9.42 19.48
C ILE A 86 -1.93 -8.35 19.80
N ALA A 87 -2.17 -7.13 19.35
CA ALA A 87 -1.33 -5.97 19.66
C ALA A 87 -2.08 -5.06 20.64
N CYS A 88 -1.56 -4.91 21.85
CA CYS A 88 -2.17 -4.09 22.89
C CYS A 88 -1.32 -2.85 23.16
N LYS A 89 -1.92 -1.67 23.00
CA LYS A 89 -1.29 -0.38 23.32
C LYS A 89 -2.05 0.32 24.46
N PRO A 90 -1.36 0.78 25.52
CA PRO A 90 -1.97 1.60 26.56
C PRO A 90 -2.55 2.90 25.98
N GLY A 91 -3.71 3.29 26.48
CA GLY A 91 -4.42 4.49 26.04
C GLY A 91 -5.60 4.22 25.11
N PHE A 92 -6.29 5.32 24.79
CA PHE A 92 -7.48 5.30 23.94
C PHE A 92 -7.09 5.46 22.47
N HIS A 93 -7.33 4.41 21.68
CA HIS A 93 -7.28 4.46 20.23
C HIS A 93 -8.69 4.22 19.68
N ASP A 94 -9.21 5.20 18.95
CA ASP A 94 -10.59 5.19 18.48
C ASP A 94 -10.88 3.98 17.56
N PRO A 95 -11.76 3.04 17.95
CA PRO A 95 -12.14 1.89 17.14
C PRO A 95 -12.73 2.25 15.76
N LEU A 96 -13.30 3.46 15.62
CA LEU A 96 -13.83 3.96 14.35
C LEU A 96 -12.72 4.36 13.36
N VAL A 97 -11.56 4.75 13.87
CA VAL A 97 -10.36 5.01 13.05
C VAL A 97 -9.64 3.68 12.77
N PHE A 98 -9.48 2.84 13.79
CA PHE A 98 -8.87 1.51 13.74
C PHE A 98 -9.89 0.42 13.40
N THR A 99 -10.56 0.62 12.27
CA THR A 99 -11.59 -0.28 11.76
C THR A 99 -11.01 -1.53 11.10
N LYS A 100 -11.84 -2.58 11.05
CA LYS A 100 -11.53 -3.82 10.31
C LYS A 100 -11.13 -3.50 8.86
N GLY A 101 -10.09 -4.18 8.37
CA GLY A 101 -9.57 -4.00 7.02
C GLY A 101 -8.52 -2.90 6.87
N ARG A 102 -8.28 -2.09 7.92
CA ARG A 102 -7.15 -1.15 7.92
C ARG A 102 -5.83 -1.88 8.07
N GLU A 103 -4.80 -1.33 7.44
CA GLU A 103 -3.43 -1.84 7.55
C GLU A 103 -2.71 -1.12 8.68
N LEU A 104 -2.02 -1.88 9.53
CA LEU A 104 -1.17 -1.33 10.59
C LEU A 104 0.18 -2.02 10.63
N THR A 105 1.18 -1.28 11.09
CA THR A 105 2.49 -1.81 11.49
C THR A 105 2.73 -1.42 12.95
N VAL A 106 3.23 -2.34 13.75
CA VAL A 106 3.52 -2.18 15.17
C VAL A 106 4.92 -2.67 15.50
N THR A 107 5.51 -2.05 16.49
CA THR A 107 6.74 -2.47 17.14
C THR A 107 6.49 -2.66 18.63
N GLY A 108 7.24 -3.58 19.23
CA GLY A 108 7.32 -3.72 20.67
C GLY A 108 7.67 -5.14 21.10
N SER A 109 7.39 -5.42 22.37
CA SER A 109 7.86 -6.63 23.04
C SER A 109 6.81 -7.74 23.14
N LEU A 110 7.26 -8.98 22.93
CA LEU A 110 6.43 -10.17 23.13
C LEU A 110 6.16 -10.40 24.61
N ARG A 111 4.89 -10.36 25.03
CA ARG A 111 4.52 -10.42 26.45
C ARG A 111 3.98 -11.78 26.88
N ALA A 112 3.10 -12.37 26.07
CA ALA A 112 2.37 -13.58 26.44
C ALA A 112 1.86 -14.33 25.21
N ILE A 113 1.28 -15.50 25.44
CA ILE A 113 0.44 -16.21 24.48
C ILE A 113 -0.93 -16.40 25.13
N GLU A 114 -1.98 -15.91 24.48
CA GLU A 114 -3.37 -16.07 24.90
C GLU A 114 -4.06 -17.08 23.99
N THR A 115 -4.71 -18.09 24.56
CA THR A 115 -5.50 -19.04 23.75
C THR A 115 -6.93 -18.53 23.67
N ARG A 116 -7.42 -18.34 22.44
CA ARG A 116 -8.81 -17.97 22.17
C ARG A 116 -9.41 -18.90 21.13
N LYS A 117 -10.71 -19.13 21.25
CA LYS A 117 -11.47 -19.85 20.23
C LYS A 117 -11.65 -19.00 18.98
N VAL A 118 -11.29 -19.58 17.84
CA VAL A 118 -11.69 -19.13 16.51
C VAL A 118 -12.64 -20.18 16.00
N ASP A 119 -13.94 -19.86 16.00
CA ASP A 119 -15.00 -20.85 15.80
C ASP A 119 -14.85 -22.02 16.79
N ASP A 120 -14.64 -23.25 16.29
CA ASP A 120 -14.44 -24.45 17.12
C ASP A 120 -12.97 -24.79 17.38
N PHE A 121 -12.02 -23.94 16.94
CA PHE A 121 -10.59 -24.21 17.05
C PHE A 121 -9.92 -23.33 18.12
N ASP A 122 -9.17 -23.95 19.03
CA ASP A 122 -8.36 -23.23 20.02
C ASP A 122 -7.08 -22.68 19.35
N TYR A 123 -7.05 -21.37 19.13
CA TYR A 123 -5.93 -20.68 18.50
C TYR A 123 -5.05 -19.97 19.53
N ARG A 124 -3.73 -20.17 19.42
CA ARG A 124 -2.72 -19.49 20.25
C ARG A 124 -2.38 -18.13 19.64
N TYR A 125 -2.82 -17.06 20.27
CA TYR A 125 -2.49 -15.69 19.90
C TYR A 125 -1.27 -15.20 20.69
N PRO A 126 -0.12 -14.93 20.06
CA PRO A 126 0.90 -14.13 20.70
C PRO A 126 0.38 -12.72 20.99
N VAL A 127 0.66 -12.24 22.19
CA VAL A 127 0.29 -10.92 22.67
C VAL A 127 1.53 -10.04 22.67
N LEU A 128 1.46 -8.99 21.85
CA LEU A 128 2.49 -7.96 21.71
C LEU A 128 2.10 -6.76 22.56
N ALA A 129 2.99 -6.34 23.46
CA ALA A 129 2.92 -5.03 24.10
C ALA A 129 3.49 -4.01 23.12
N VAL A 130 2.63 -3.09 22.66
CA VAL A 130 2.98 -2.15 21.59
C VAL A 130 3.64 -0.91 22.18
N ASP A 131 4.82 -0.59 21.69
CA ASP A 131 5.49 0.67 21.97
C ASP A 131 5.03 1.71 20.93
N ASP A 132 5.27 1.42 19.66
CA ASP A 132 4.90 2.29 18.55
C ASP A 132 4.01 1.59 17.52
N LEU A 133 3.13 2.39 16.90
CA LEU A 133 2.23 1.91 15.86
C LEU A 133 2.06 2.95 14.78
N VAL A 134 1.92 2.47 13.56
CA VAL A 134 1.62 3.26 12.37
C VAL A 134 0.35 2.70 11.74
N LEU A 135 -0.67 3.55 11.65
CA LEU A 135 -1.89 3.25 10.91
C LEU A 135 -1.74 3.78 9.48
N TRP A 136 -1.72 2.87 8.50
CA TRP A 136 -1.55 3.26 7.12
C TRP A 136 -2.84 3.90 6.56
N GLN A 137 -2.66 4.90 5.69
CA GLN A 137 -3.75 5.46 4.90
C GLN A 137 -4.34 4.38 3.98
N LYS A 138 -5.65 4.44 3.75
CA LYS A 138 -6.33 3.50 2.83
C LYS A 138 -5.67 3.57 1.46
N ARG A 139 -5.38 2.43 0.87
CA ARG A 139 -4.82 2.41 -0.48
C ARG A 139 -5.86 2.91 -1.48
N ARG A 140 -5.45 3.77 -2.41
CA ARG A 140 -6.31 4.25 -3.48
C ARG A 140 -6.34 3.22 -4.58
N VAL A 141 -7.52 2.71 -4.90
CA VAL A 141 -7.74 1.88 -6.08
C VAL A 141 -8.07 2.83 -7.22
N VAL A 142 -7.23 2.87 -8.24
CA VAL A 142 -7.52 3.58 -9.49
C VAL A 142 -7.78 2.57 -10.58
N MET A 143 -8.74 2.88 -11.45
CA MET A 143 -8.92 2.09 -12.67
C MET A 143 -7.86 2.52 -13.69
N ARG A 144 -6.94 1.61 -13.99
CA ARG A 144 -6.01 1.81 -15.11
C ARG A 144 -6.68 1.24 -16.36
N TYR A 145 -6.94 2.11 -17.33
CA TYR A 145 -7.37 1.69 -18.66
C TYR A 145 -6.14 1.39 -19.50
N ARG A 146 -5.93 0.13 -19.86
CA ARG A 146 -4.82 -0.30 -20.71
C ARG A 146 -5.35 -0.59 -22.11
N GLY A 147 -4.68 -0.09 -23.14
CA GLY A 147 -5.07 -0.33 -24.54
C GLY A 147 -6.16 0.58 -25.10
N TYR A 148 -6.51 1.67 -24.41
CA TYR A 148 -7.27 2.77 -25.01
C TYR A 148 -6.30 3.64 -25.84
N SER A 149 -6.24 3.37 -27.14
CA SER A 149 -5.61 4.30 -28.08
C SER A 149 -6.66 5.33 -28.44
N ASP A 150 -6.49 6.56 -27.95
CA ASP A 150 -7.36 7.66 -28.32
C ASP A 150 -7.32 7.85 -29.86
N PRO A 151 -8.46 7.80 -30.58
CA PRO A 151 -8.49 7.87 -32.03
C PRO A 151 -7.93 9.17 -32.61
N PHE A 152 -7.83 10.22 -31.79
CA PHE A 152 -7.32 11.53 -32.18
C PHE A 152 -5.83 11.73 -31.82
N TYR A 153 -5.23 10.82 -31.03
CA TYR A 153 -3.85 10.91 -30.53
C TYR A 153 -2.93 9.77 -31.01
N GLY A 154 -3.10 9.30 -32.25
CA GLY A 154 -2.15 8.42 -32.92
C GLY A 154 -0.98 9.19 -33.57
N PRO A 155 0.14 8.51 -33.97
CA PRO A 155 1.25 9.11 -34.73
C PRO A 155 0.88 9.78 -36.06
N TRP A 156 -0.38 9.65 -36.47
CA TRP A 156 -0.97 10.23 -37.68
C TRP A 156 -1.89 11.41 -37.41
N GLY A 157 -1.93 11.93 -36.17
CA GLY A 157 -2.84 12.99 -35.69
C GLY A 157 -2.69 14.37 -36.36
N TRP A 158 -1.86 14.49 -37.40
CA TRP A 158 -1.66 15.74 -38.14
C TRP A 158 -1.49 15.50 -39.65
N ARG A 159 -2.41 14.77 -40.30
CA ARG A 159 -2.49 14.80 -41.77
C ARG A 159 -3.92 14.66 -42.29
N GLY A 160 -4.72 15.69 -42.04
CA GLY A 160 -6.04 15.84 -42.62
C GLY A 160 -6.51 17.26 -42.41
N GLY A 161 -5.98 18.19 -43.21
CA GLY A 161 -6.31 19.61 -43.15
C GLY A 161 -7.81 19.83 -43.34
N TYR A 162 -8.48 20.23 -42.27
CA TYR A 162 -9.85 20.72 -42.30
C TYR A 162 -9.93 22.19 -42.74
N TRP A 163 -9.10 22.63 -43.69
CA TRP A 163 -9.20 23.98 -44.27
C TRP A 163 -8.64 23.99 -45.70
N GLY A 164 -9.50 24.32 -46.67
CA GLY A 164 -9.19 24.52 -48.09
C GLY A 164 -10.13 23.70 -48.96
N GLY A 165 -10.88 24.25 -49.90
CA GLY A 165 -10.92 25.57 -50.49
C GLY A 165 -11.92 25.48 -51.64
N TRP A 166 -12.54 26.61 -51.98
CA TRP A 166 -13.46 26.74 -53.09
C TRP A 166 -12.84 26.25 -54.42
N GLY A 167 -13.59 25.45 -55.19
CA GLY A 167 -13.40 25.33 -56.64
C GLY A 167 -13.23 23.91 -57.17
N GLY A 168 -13.98 23.60 -58.24
CA GLY A 168 -13.55 22.62 -59.25
C GLY A 168 -14.35 21.33 -59.32
N TRP A 169 -15.31 21.32 -60.25
CA TRP A 169 -15.97 20.19 -60.89
C TRP A 169 -15.21 18.86 -60.94
N GLY A 170 -15.93 17.77 -60.66
CA GLY A 170 -15.76 16.49 -61.34
C GLY A 170 -15.15 15.36 -60.51
N GLY A 171 -15.94 14.30 -60.35
CA GLY A 171 -15.44 12.97 -60.02
C GLY A 171 -15.68 12.57 -58.57
N TYR A 172 -16.62 11.66 -58.37
CA TYR A 172 -16.63 10.77 -57.22
C TYR A 172 -15.63 9.64 -57.50
N PRO A 173 -14.58 9.43 -56.70
CA PRO A 173 -13.95 8.13 -56.63
C PRO A 173 -13.98 7.61 -55.21
N TYR A 174 -14.76 6.55 -55.04
CA TYR A 174 -14.54 5.44 -54.13
C TYR A 174 -14.28 5.79 -52.67
N TYR A 175 -15.30 5.49 -51.86
CA TYR A 175 -15.22 5.25 -50.43
C TYR A 175 -13.91 4.52 -50.07
N TYR A 176 -12.88 5.28 -49.69
CA TYR A 176 -11.82 4.76 -48.86
C TYR A 176 -12.48 4.44 -47.53
N ARG A 177 -12.90 3.20 -47.40
CA ARG A 177 -13.26 2.59 -46.14
C ARG A 177 -12.00 2.66 -45.29
N HIS A 178 -11.85 3.73 -44.52
CA HIS A 178 -10.90 3.74 -43.41
C HIS A 178 -11.15 2.43 -42.65
N PRO A 179 -10.13 1.57 -42.49
CA PRO A 179 -10.26 0.47 -41.56
C PRO A 179 -10.57 1.16 -40.24
N PHE A 180 -11.79 0.99 -39.72
CA PHE A 180 -12.08 1.37 -38.35
C PHE A 180 -10.93 0.81 -37.52
N PRO A 181 -10.23 1.64 -36.72
CA PRO A 181 -9.17 1.13 -35.87
C PRO A 181 -9.79 -0.04 -35.12
N ARG A 182 -9.21 -1.24 -35.27
CA ARG A 182 -9.64 -2.40 -34.50
C ARG A 182 -9.69 -1.89 -33.07
N TYR A 183 -10.87 -1.89 -32.46
CA TYR A 183 -10.98 -1.63 -31.04
C TYR A 183 -10.03 -2.63 -30.39
N THR A 184 -8.83 -2.18 -30.02
CA THR A 184 -8.06 -2.88 -29.01
C THR A 184 -9.00 -2.86 -27.84
N THR A 185 -9.51 -4.04 -27.48
CA THR A 185 -10.35 -4.23 -26.31
C THR A 185 -9.56 -3.74 -25.12
N GLY A 186 -9.70 -2.44 -24.84
CA GLY A 186 -9.14 -1.81 -23.67
C GLY A 186 -9.87 -2.40 -22.49
N TYR A 187 -9.12 -2.98 -21.57
CA TYR A 187 -9.69 -3.47 -20.32
C TYR A 187 -9.30 -2.51 -19.22
N ALA A 188 -10.26 -2.26 -18.33
CA ALA A 188 -10.03 -1.54 -17.09
C ALA A 188 -9.55 -2.56 -16.06
N GLU A 189 -8.34 -2.37 -15.53
CA GLU A 189 -7.84 -3.14 -14.41
C GLU A 189 -7.80 -2.24 -13.15
N PRO A 190 -8.41 -2.67 -12.03
CA PRO A 190 -8.24 -1.95 -10.77
C PRO A 190 -6.79 -2.12 -10.30
N VAL A 191 -6.05 -1.02 -10.24
CA VAL A 191 -4.67 -0.99 -9.74
C VAL A 191 -4.67 -0.23 -8.43
N THR A 192 -4.12 -0.86 -7.41
CA THR A 192 -3.93 -0.19 -6.13
C THR A 192 -2.66 0.66 -6.20
N LEU A 193 -2.80 1.99 -6.18
CA LEU A 193 -1.64 2.88 -6.17
C LEU A 193 -0.99 2.88 -4.79
N LEU A 194 0.33 2.76 -4.76
CA LEU A 194 1.10 3.24 -3.61
C LEU A 194 0.87 4.75 -3.49
N PRO A 195 0.75 5.31 -2.27
CA PRO A 195 0.67 6.75 -2.10
C PRO A 195 1.90 7.38 -2.77
N ASN A 196 1.66 8.26 -3.74
CA ASN A 196 2.74 8.98 -4.40
C ASN A 196 3.21 10.08 -3.42
N PRO A 197 4.45 10.04 -2.92
CA PRO A 197 4.92 11.06 -1.96
C PRO A 197 4.92 12.48 -2.54
N ALA A 198 4.79 12.65 -3.87
CA ALA A 198 4.69 13.95 -4.52
C ALA A 198 3.26 14.54 -4.54
N ILE A 199 2.24 13.80 -4.10
CA ILE A 199 0.85 14.27 -4.07
C ILE A 199 0.44 14.46 -2.61
N VAL A 200 0.61 15.67 -2.10
CA VAL A 200 -0.04 16.13 -0.86
C VAL A 200 -1.46 16.54 -1.25
N GLU A 201 -2.45 15.69 -0.93
CA GLU A 201 -3.86 16.11 -1.06
C GLU A 201 -4.22 17.03 0.11
N PRO A 202 -4.99 18.11 -0.13
CA PRO A 202 -5.46 18.96 0.95
C PRO A 202 -6.36 18.13 1.88
N SER A 203 -6.17 18.29 3.19
CA SER A 203 -7.10 17.76 4.19
C SER A 203 -8.47 18.39 3.96
N GLU A 204 -9.49 17.57 3.71
CA GLU A 204 -10.88 18.00 3.86
C GLU A 204 -11.14 18.14 5.35
N ASP A 205 -11.12 19.39 5.83
CA ASP A 205 -11.58 19.82 7.15
C ASP A 205 -13.12 19.94 7.19
#